data_AF-A0A965J7R4-F1
#
_entry.id   AF-A0A965J7R4-F1
#
_cell.length_a   1.000
_cell.length_b   1.000
_cell.length_c   1.000
_cell.angle_alpha   90.00
_cell.angle_beta   90.00
_cell.angle_gamma   90.00
#
_symmetry.space_group_name_H-M   'P 1'
#
loop_
_entity.id
_entity.type
_entity.pdbx_description
1 polymer ?
#
loop_
_entity_poly.entity_id
_entity_poly.type
_entity_poly.pdbx_seq_one_letter_code
_entity_poly.pdbx_strand_id
1 'polypeptide(L)'
;MIESKFEERGSAILEEIQRNFSLRITRARSHYFQHDNAVRFLLDHFGILQLDGLGLNGKIATINATAALLSYLKDHQQNIEPIRVLQIETLTDHLLIDHRTDRHLHISSSLLSFLDTTVTGMGGRLFKEVLEKPLIESSGIIDRQVMTQALMKKPLVVAEISKILERVHDLERILYRLHFCAASTKELLLIHSSLKAVEQLVPLFVHFKCDESKKLIGALPDFSSLIHLLDYELEIPSVSGATDRIFKKGVHPQIDALRDFSMKGDQWLIEYQERLKLELDIKTLKVSFTRAFGYYIEVSRAQSNKIPESFIRRQTLVQQERYITKELQEFEEKCLFAEDTLKKLEENALRFLIERVLKELPLLKKIAQSVAWIDVYTAFVRIAQKEGYVCPK
;
A
#
# COMPACT_ATOMS: atom_id res chain seq x y z
N MET A 1 -37.94 11.04 23.86
CA MET A 1 -39.11 10.27 23.36
C MET A 1 -38.83 9.57 22.01
N ILE A 2 -38.05 10.18 21.10
CA ILE A 2 -37.56 9.49 19.89
C ILE A 2 -36.44 8.48 20.23
N GLU A 3 -35.52 8.83 21.13
CA GLU A 3 -34.45 7.94 21.60
C GLU A 3 -34.98 6.66 22.25
N SER A 4 -35.93 6.75 23.20
CA SER A 4 -36.44 5.56 23.91
C SER A 4 -37.20 4.57 23.02
N LYS A 5 -37.96 5.05 22.02
CA LYS A 5 -38.63 4.19 21.03
C LYS A 5 -37.64 3.57 20.04
N PHE A 6 -36.54 4.26 19.73
CA PHE A 6 -35.48 3.75 18.87
C PHE A 6 -34.57 2.78 19.62
N GLU A 7 -34.42 2.92 20.95
CA GLU A 7 -33.71 1.94 21.79
C GLU A 7 -34.48 0.61 21.87
N GLU A 8 -35.80 0.62 22.07
CA GLU A 8 -36.61 -0.61 22.10
C GLU A 8 -36.71 -1.29 20.73
N ARG A 9 -37.04 -0.56 19.66
CA ARG A 9 -37.11 -1.13 18.29
C ARG A 9 -35.73 -1.42 17.70
N GLY A 10 -34.74 -0.60 18.03
CA GLY A 10 -33.35 -0.76 17.61
C GLY A 10 -32.70 -1.98 18.27
N SER A 11 -33.06 -2.32 19.51
CA SER A 11 -32.54 -3.53 20.18
C SER A 11 -32.91 -4.80 19.40
N ALA A 12 -34.17 -4.95 18.97
CA ALA A 12 -34.60 -6.12 18.20
C ALA A 12 -33.90 -6.22 16.83
N ILE A 13 -33.75 -5.09 16.13
CA ILE A 13 -33.04 -5.03 14.84
C ILE A 13 -31.54 -5.33 15.04
N LEU A 14 -30.92 -4.77 16.08
CA LEU A 14 -29.51 -5.01 16.40
C LEU A 14 -29.27 -6.47 16.78
N GLU A 15 -30.18 -7.08 17.55
CA GLU A 15 -30.14 -8.50 17.86
C GLU A 15 -30.30 -9.36 16.61
N GLU A 16 -31.22 -9.02 15.71
CA GLU A 16 -31.38 -9.72 14.43
C GLU A 16 -30.12 -9.59 13.55
N ILE A 17 -29.51 -8.41 13.50
CA ILE A 17 -28.23 -8.17 12.81
C ILE A 17 -27.11 -8.99 13.45
N GLN A 18 -27.00 -9.02 14.78
CA GLN A 18 -25.96 -9.79 15.49
C GLN A 18 -26.13 -11.31 15.32
N ARG A 19 -27.37 -11.80 15.27
CA ARG A 19 -27.65 -13.22 15.01
C ARG A 19 -27.35 -13.61 13.57
N ASN A 20 -27.57 -12.69 12.64
CA ASN A 20 -27.44 -12.99 11.21
C ASN A 20 -26.09 -12.65 10.61
N PHE A 21 -25.33 -11.75 11.24
CA PHE A 21 -24.05 -11.28 10.76
C PHE A 21 -23.02 -11.29 11.89
N SER A 22 -21.83 -11.81 11.60
CA SER A 22 -20.67 -11.76 12.51
C SER A 22 -20.03 -10.37 12.49
N LEU A 23 -20.78 -9.34 12.88
CA LEU A 23 -20.35 -7.94 12.86
C LEU A 23 -19.90 -7.50 14.25
N ARG A 24 -18.79 -6.75 14.28
CA ARG A 24 -18.42 -5.98 15.47
C ARG A 24 -19.27 -4.71 15.50
N ILE A 25 -20.02 -4.54 16.59
CA ILE A 25 -20.81 -3.32 16.80
C ILE A 25 -20.00 -2.32 17.60
N THR A 26 -19.80 -1.14 17.02
CA THR A 26 -19.22 0.00 17.72
C THR A 26 -20.28 1.08 17.88
N ARG A 27 -20.52 1.51 19.13
CA ARG A 27 -21.44 2.61 19.41
C ARG A 27 -20.70 3.94 19.20
N ALA A 28 -21.16 4.71 18.22
CA ALA A 28 -20.70 6.07 17.99
C ALA A 28 -21.49 7.07 18.86
N ARG A 29 -20.90 8.24 19.13
CA ARG A 29 -21.52 9.27 19.96
C ARG A 29 -22.70 9.91 19.21
N SER A 30 -23.81 10.20 19.90
CA SER A 30 -25.05 10.69 19.27
C SER A 30 -24.87 11.99 18.47
N HIS A 31 -23.92 12.84 18.86
CA HIS A 31 -23.65 14.09 18.16
C HIS A 31 -23.11 13.91 16.74
N TYR A 32 -22.53 12.74 16.40
CA TYR A 32 -22.13 12.42 15.03
C TYR A 32 -23.32 12.26 14.08
N PHE A 33 -24.51 11.97 14.61
CA PHE A 33 -25.74 11.80 13.83
C PHE A 33 -26.65 13.03 13.87
N GLN A 34 -26.22 14.13 14.50
CA GLN A 34 -26.99 15.38 14.51
C GLN A 34 -26.92 16.05 13.14
N HIS A 35 -28.09 16.32 12.56
CA HIS A 35 -28.20 16.73 11.16
C HIS A 35 -27.42 18.00 10.83
N ASP A 36 -27.56 19.05 11.63
CA ASP A 36 -26.88 20.33 11.35
C ASP A 36 -25.34 20.20 11.39
N ASN A 37 -24.83 19.37 12.31
CA ASN A 37 -23.40 19.07 12.39
C ASN A 37 -22.95 18.21 11.20
N ALA A 38 -23.76 17.22 10.82
CA ALA A 38 -23.49 16.34 9.69
C ALA A 38 -23.41 17.14 8.38
N VAL A 39 -24.35 18.04 8.13
CA VAL A 39 -24.34 18.92 6.95
C VAL A 39 -23.08 19.77 6.95
N ARG A 40 -22.77 20.49 8.04
CA ARG A 40 -21.57 21.34 8.13
C ARG A 40 -20.29 20.54 7.89
N PHE A 41 -20.18 19.38 8.53
CA PHE A 41 -19.04 18.50 8.38
C PHE A 41 -18.84 18.04 6.93
N LEU A 42 -19.90 17.64 6.23
CA LEU A 42 -19.79 17.19 4.84
C LEU A 42 -19.48 18.35 3.89
N LEU A 43 -20.07 19.53 4.10
CA LEU A 43 -19.75 20.72 3.29
C LEU A 43 -18.27 21.09 3.40
N ASP A 44 -17.73 21.10 4.62
CA ASP A 44 -16.32 21.35 4.89
C ASP A 44 -15.42 20.26 4.29
N HIS A 45 -15.73 18.98 4.58
CA HIS A 45 -14.96 17.83 4.10
C HIS A 45 -14.90 17.72 2.57
N PHE A 46 -15.99 18.01 1.86
CA PHE A 46 -16.00 17.96 0.40
C PHE A 46 -15.65 19.31 -0.25
N GLY A 47 -15.51 20.39 0.51
CA GLY A 47 -15.22 21.73 -0.01
C GLY A 47 -16.31 22.28 -0.92
N ILE A 48 -17.59 22.01 -0.59
CA ILE A 48 -18.76 22.37 -1.40
C ILE A 48 -19.70 23.31 -0.62
N LEU A 49 -20.49 24.11 -1.34
CA LEU A 49 -21.43 25.05 -0.73
C LEU A 49 -22.78 24.41 -0.37
N GLN A 50 -23.18 23.38 -1.11
CA GLN A 50 -24.47 22.70 -0.96
C GLN A 50 -24.33 21.21 -1.26
N LEU A 51 -25.18 20.39 -0.62
CA LEU A 51 -25.14 18.93 -0.73
C LEU A 51 -25.79 18.39 -2.03
N ASP A 52 -26.42 19.25 -2.84
CA ASP A 52 -27.03 18.89 -4.13
C ASP A 52 -26.04 18.24 -5.09
N GLY A 53 -24.81 18.75 -5.14
CA GLY A 53 -23.74 18.21 -5.99
C GLY A 53 -23.31 16.78 -5.61
N LEU A 54 -23.69 16.30 -4.43
CA LEU A 54 -23.44 14.92 -3.98
C LEU A 54 -24.69 14.03 -4.09
N GLY A 55 -25.82 14.56 -4.58
CA GLY A 55 -27.10 13.85 -4.66
C GLY A 55 -27.77 13.58 -3.30
N LEU A 56 -27.27 14.23 -2.22
CA LEU A 56 -27.72 13.99 -0.85
C LEU A 56 -28.94 14.82 -0.44
N ASN A 57 -29.40 15.74 -1.29
CA ASN A 57 -30.51 16.63 -0.94
C ASN A 57 -31.78 15.85 -0.55
N GLY A 58 -32.41 16.26 0.56
CA GLY A 58 -33.57 15.60 1.15
C GLY A 58 -33.29 14.25 1.83
N LYS A 59 -32.07 13.69 1.75
CA LYS A 59 -31.73 12.36 2.29
C LYS A 59 -31.14 12.45 3.70
N ILE A 60 -31.94 12.93 4.66
CA ILE A 60 -31.51 13.21 6.06
C ILE A 60 -30.77 12.02 6.69
N ALA A 61 -31.32 10.81 6.59
CA ALA A 61 -30.70 9.62 7.18
C ALA A 61 -29.33 9.30 6.55
N THR A 62 -29.22 9.41 5.22
CA THR A 62 -27.96 9.20 4.48
C THR A 62 -26.93 10.24 4.88
N ILE A 63 -27.30 11.52 4.92
CA ILE A 63 -26.42 12.62 5.36
C ILE A 63 -25.83 12.32 6.74
N ASN A 64 -26.70 11.99 7.71
CA ASN A 64 -26.29 11.76 9.09
C ASN A 64 -25.40 10.51 9.20
N ALA A 65 -25.72 9.43 8.48
CA ALA A 65 -24.92 8.21 8.47
C ALA A 65 -23.55 8.41 7.84
N THR A 66 -23.46 9.12 6.70
CA THR A 66 -22.20 9.43 6.02
C THR A 66 -21.30 10.30 6.89
N ALA A 67 -21.84 11.36 7.50
CA ALA A 67 -21.08 12.22 8.39
C ALA A 67 -20.59 11.47 9.63
N ALA A 68 -21.43 10.61 10.21
CA ALA A 68 -21.04 9.82 11.37
C ALA A 68 -19.92 8.82 11.04
N LEU A 69 -19.99 8.17 9.87
CA LEU A 69 -18.94 7.26 9.41
C LEU A 69 -17.62 8.00 9.20
N LEU A 70 -17.64 9.15 8.51
CA LEU A 70 -16.43 9.94 8.26
C LEU A 70 -15.87 10.55 9.56
N SER A 71 -16.72 11.00 10.48
CA SER A 71 -16.29 11.48 11.80
C SER A 71 -15.62 10.37 12.60
N TYR A 72 -16.21 9.17 12.59
CA TYR A 72 -15.61 8.00 13.22
C TYR A 72 -14.25 7.66 12.59
N LEU A 73 -14.14 7.70 11.26
CA LEU A 73 -12.87 7.48 10.56
C LEU A 73 -11.85 8.58 10.92
N LYS A 74 -12.25 9.85 11.01
CA LYS A 74 -11.38 10.97 11.42
C LYS A 74 -10.80 10.78 12.82
N ASP A 75 -11.58 10.21 13.73
CA ASP A 75 -11.15 9.95 15.11
C ASP A 75 -10.20 8.75 15.24
N HIS A 76 -10.35 7.75 14.36
CA HIS A 76 -9.64 6.46 14.48
C HIS A 76 -8.57 6.23 13.40
N GLN A 77 -8.57 7.00 12.33
CA GLN A 77 -7.55 7.03 11.27
C GLN A 77 -7.00 8.46 11.16
N GLN A 78 -5.73 8.61 10.77
CA GLN A 78 -5.08 9.92 10.80
C GLN A 78 -5.46 10.85 9.63
N ASN A 79 -5.95 10.32 8.50
CA ASN A 79 -6.21 11.16 7.32
C ASN A 79 -7.43 10.69 6.53
N ILE A 80 -8.53 11.44 6.58
CA ILE A 80 -9.72 11.19 5.74
C ILE A 80 -9.79 12.10 4.52
N GLU A 81 -8.92 13.11 4.39
CA GLU A 81 -8.91 14.10 3.29
C GLU A 81 -8.95 13.47 1.89
N PRO A 82 -8.26 12.33 1.62
CA PRO A 82 -8.42 11.58 0.38
C PRO A 82 -9.85 11.21 -0.07
N ILE A 83 -10.80 11.06 0.85
CA ILE A 83 -12.14 10.55 0.57
C ILE A 83 -12.99 11.67 0.01
N ARG A 84 -12.85 11.97 -1.28
CA ARG A 84 -13.54 13.09 -1.96
C ARG A 84 -14.69 12.69 -2.86
N VAL A 85 -14.87 11.39 -3.08
CA VAL A 85 -15.95 10.87 -3.93
C VAL A 85 -16.97 10.17 -3.06
N LEU A 86 -18.22 10.63 -3.17
CA LEU A 86 -19.39 9.96 -2.61
C LEU A 86 -20.27 9.52 -3.78
N GLN A 87 -20.66 8.25 -3.79
CA GLN A 87 -21.61 7.73 -4.75
C GLN A 87 -22.82 7.19 -4.00
N ILE A 88 -24.00 7.51 -4.51
CA ILE A 88 -25.25 6.97 -4.00
C ILE A 88 -25.56 5.73 -4.84
N GLU A 89 -25.50 4.57 -4.22
CA GLU A 89 -25.97 3.34 -4.86
C GLU A 89 -27.50 3.31 -4.86
N THR A 90 -28.07 3.17 -6.06
CA THR A 90 -29.50 2.93 -6.28
C THR A 90 -29.76 1.44 -6.42
N LEU A 91 -30.84 0.96 -5.82
CA LEU A 91 -31.24 -0.46 -5.82
C LEU A 91 -31.75 -0.96 -7.20
N THR A 92 -31.67 -0.14 -8.25
CA THR A 92 -32.29 -0.39 -9.56
C THR A 92 -31.38 -1.08 -10.56
N ASP A 93 -30.06 -1.00 -10.38
CA ASP A 93 -29.10 -1.41 -11.43
C ASP A 93 -28.67 -2.87 -11.30
N HIS A 94 -28.92 -3.44 -10.11
CA HIS A 94 -28.53 -4.79 -9.74
C HIS A 94 -29.71 -5.58 -9.18
N LEU A 95 -29.68 -6.89 -9.38
CA LEU A 95 -30.63 -7.81 -8.77
C LEU A 95 -30.46 -7.76 -7.25
N LEU A 96 -31.53 -7.46 -6.52
CA LEU A 96 -31.52 -7.47 -5.07
C LEU A 96 -31.47 -8.90 -4.54
N ILE A 97 -30.33 -9.24 -3.96
CA ILE A 97 -30.12 -10.49 -3.23
C ILE A 97 -30.22 -10.17 -1.75
N ASP A 98 -31.28 -10.63 -1.09
CA ASP A 98 -31.39 -10.50 0.36
C ASP A 98 -30.44 -11.47 1.07
N HIS A 99 -30.16 -11.20 2.35
CA HIS A 99 -29.24 -12.01 3.16
C HIS A 99 -29.69 -13.47 3.30
N ARG A 100 -31.00 -13.72 3.29
CA ARG A 100 -31.53 -15.10 3.40
C ARG A 100 -31.20 -15.88 2.13
N THR A 101 -31.35 -15.25 0.98
CA THR A 101 -31.03 -15.78 -0.35
C THR A 101 -29.53 -16.00 -0.50
N ASP A 102 -28.69 -15.03 -0.11
CA ASP A 102 -27.22 -15.18 -0.09
C ASP A 102 -26.79 -16.38 0.77
N ARG A 103 -27.34 -16.51 1.99
CA ARG A 103 -27.03 -17.63 2.88
C ARG A 103 -27.51 -18.97 2.32
N HIS A 104 -28.71 -19.03 1.75
CA HIS A 104 -29.30 -20.27 1.24
C HIS A 104 -28.59 -20.76 -0.04
N LEU A 105 -28.23 -19.84 -0.92
CA LEU A 105 -27.49 -20.13 -2.15
C LEU A 105 -25.97 -20.15 -1.94
N HIS A 106 -25.51 -19.84 -0.73
CA HIS A 106 -24.10 -19.75 -0.35
C HIS A 106 -23.26 -18.86 -1.28
N ILE A 107 -23.85 -17.77 -1.79
CA ILE A 107 -23.27 -16.93 -2.85
C ILE A 107 -21.93 -16.37 -2.39
N SER A 108 -21.91 -15.70 -1.24
CA SER A 108 -20.72 -15.07 -0.66
C SER A 108 -19.76 -16.04 0.04
N SER A 109 -20.00 -17.35 -0.04
CA SER A 109 -19.22 -18.38 0.67
C SER A 109 -18.76 -19.51 -0.25
N SER A 110 -19.43 -20.66 -0.26
CA SER A 110 -18.98 -21.84 -1.02
C SER A 110 -19.08 -21.64 -2.52
N LEU A 111 -20.09 -20.91 -3.02
CA LEU A 111 -20.21 -20.62 -4.44
C LEU A 111 -19.08 -19.70 -4.91
N LEU A 112 -18.82 -18.61 -4.19
CA LEU A 112 -17.68 -17.74 -4.44
C LEU A 112 -16.37 -18.53 -4.43
N SER A 113 -16.12 -19.34 -3.39
CA SER A 113 -14.90 -20.13 -3.28
C SER A 113 -14.73 -21.16 -4.40
N PHE A 114 -15.82 -21.63 -5.01
CA PHE A 114 -15.80 -22.58 -6.10
C PHE A 114 -15.55 -21.89 -7.45
N LEU A 115 -16.20 -20.74 -7.69
CA LEU A 115 -16.15 -20.02 -8.96
C LEU A 115 -14.94 -19.10 -9.09
N ASP A 116 -14.50 -18.50 -7.98
CA ASP A 116 -13.40 -17.55 -7.97
C ASP A 116 -12.07 -18.27 -8.21
N THR A 117 -11.56 -18.10 -9.43
CA THR A 117 -10.24 -18.57 -9.82
C THR A 117 -9.27 -17.41 -10.00
N THR A 118 -9.64 -16.16 -9.70
CA THR A 118 -8.79 -14.98 -9.91
C THR A 118 -7.41 -15.12 -9.26
N VAL A 119 -6.40 -14.46 -9.84
CA VAL A 119 -5.01 -14.56 -9.36
C VAL A 119 -4.55 -13.30 -8.63
N THR A 120 -5.26 -12.19 -8.78
CA THR A 120 -4.97 -10.91 -8.12
C THR A 120 -5.98 -10.63 -7.01
N GLY A 121 -5.52 -9.98 -5.94
CA GLY A 121 -6.39 -9.62 -4.81
C GLY A 121 -7.52 -8.64 -5.19
N MET A 122 -7.28 -7.76 -6.17
CA MET A 122 -8.29 -6.83 -6.69
C MET A 122 -9.28 -7.53 -7.64
N GLY A 123 -8.80 -8.48 -8.45
CA GLY A 123 -9.65 -9.34 -9.27
C GLY A 123 -10.64 -10.14 -8.42
N GLY A 124 -10.18 -10.79 -7.34
CA GLY A 124 -11.07 -11.58 -6.47
C GLY A 124 -12.12 -10.74 -5.74
N ARG A 125 -11.76 -9.51 -5.32
CA ARG A 125 -12.74 -8.57 -4.75
C ARG A 125 -13.79 -8.16 -5.77
N LEU A 126 -13.37 -7.84 -6.99
CA LEU A 126 -14.29 -7.51 -8.07
C LEU A 126 -15.13 -8.71 -8.48
N PHE A 127 -14.57 -9.92 -8.50
CA PHE A 127 -15.31 -11.15 -8.79
C PHE A 127 -16.42 -11.36 -7.76
N LYS A 128 -16.10 -11.20 -6.48
CA LYS A 128 -17.06 -11.24 -5.38
C LYS A 128 -18.17 -10.21 -5.59
N GLU A 129 -17.83 -8.96 -5.89
CA GLU A 129 -18.81 -7.91 -6.16
C GLU A 129 -19.71 -8.26 -7.35
N VAL A 130 -19.15 -8.77 -8.45
CA VAL A 130 -19.88 -9.19 -9.64
C VAL A 130 -20.88 -10.31 -9.32
N LEU A 131 -20.52 -11.21 -8.41
CA LEU A 131 -21.36 -12.32 -7.97
C LEU A 131 -22.47 -11.86 -7.00
N GLU A 132 -22.15 -10.96 -6.06
CA GLU A 132 -23.08 -10.41 -5.07
C GLU A 132 -24.04 -9.36 -5.67
N LYS A 133 -23.64 -8.68 -6.75
CA LYS A 133 -24.42 -7.65 -7.43
C LYS A 133 -24.66 -7.98 -8.91
N PRO A 134 -25.46 -9.02 -9.24
CA PRO A 134 -25.77 -9.34 -10.64
C PRO A 134 -26.42 -8.17 -11.35
N LEU A 135 -26.03 -7.92 -12.60
CA LEU A 135 -26.63 -6.85 -13.41
C LEU A 135 -28.08 -7.19 -13.78
N ILE A 136 -28.94 -6.17 -13.81
CA ILE A 136 -30.27 -6.27 -14.42
C ILE A 136 -30.21 -5.93 -15.92
N GLU A 137 -29.40 -4.93 -16.27
CA GLU A 137 -29.31 -4.45 -17.65
C GLU A 137 -28.56 -5.45 -18.54
N SER A 138 -29.21 -5.89 -19.63
CA SER A 138 -28.71 -6.95 -20.50
C SER A 138 -27.43 -6.55 -21.26
N SER A 139 -27.28 -5.27 -21.60
CA SER A 139 -26.11 -4.76 -22.34
C SER A 139 -24.80 -5.07 -21.61
N GLY A 140 -24.71 -4.81 -20.31
CA GLY A 140 -23.53 -5.10 -19.51
C GLY A 140 -23.26 -6.60 -19.34
N ILE A 141 -24.31 -7.43 -19.33
CA ILE A 141 -24.17 -8.89 -19.31
C ILE A 141 -23.59 -9.39 -20.63
N ILE A 142 -24.12 -8.90 -21.75
CA ILE A 142 -23.68 -9.25 -23.10
C ILE A 142 -22.22 -8.81 -23.33
N ASP A 143 -21.84 -7.61 -22.91
CA ASP A 143 -20.45 -7.14 -22.99
C ASP A 143 -19.49 -8.10 -22.28
N ARG A 144 -19.85 -8.57 -21.08
CA ARG A 144 -19.07 -9.56 -20.33
C ARG A 144 -19.00 -10.92 -21.04
N GLN A 145 -20.11 -11.38 -21.60
CA GLN A 145 -20.16 -12.64 -22.36
C GLN A 145 -19.28 -12.57 -23.61
N VAL A 146 -19.36 -11.47 -24.38
CA VAL A 146 -18.58 -11.26 -25.61
C VAL A 146 -17.08 -11.28 -25.31
N MET A 147 -16.65 -10.59 -24.25
CA MET A 147 -15.24 -10.60 -23.85
C MET A 147 -14.77 -11.99 -23.42
N THR A 148 -15.57 -12.69 -22.61
CA THR A 148 -15.27 -14.06 -22.15
C THR A 148 -15.14 -15.01 -23.34
N GLN A 149 -16.08 -14.97 -24.29
CA GLN A 149 -16.02 -15.80 -25.51
C GLN A 149 -14.83 -15.45 -26.41
N ALA A 150 -14.44 -14.17 -26.49
CA ALA A 150 -13.26 -13.76 -27.25
C ALA A 150 -11.97 -14.34 -26.65
N LEU A 151 -11.85 -14.34 -25.32
CA LEU A 151 -10.73 -14.96 -24.60
C LEU A 151 -10.71 -16.49 -24.76
N MET A 152 -11.86 -17.15 -24.65
CA MET A 152 -11.97 -18.61 -24.82
C MET A 152 -11.43 -19.11 -26.17
N LYS A 153 -11.49 -18.28 -27.23
CA LYS A 153 -10.96 -18.59 -28.57
C LYS A 153 -9.43 -18.49 -28.68
N LYS A 154 -8.73 -18.01 -27.65
CA LYS A 154 -7.27 -17.72 -27.65
C LYS A 154 -6.58 -18.27 -26.39
N PRO A 155 -6.61 -19.60 -26.14
CA PRO A 155 -6.11 -20.19 -24.89
C PRO A 155 -4.63 -19.90 -24.60
N LEU A 156 -3.77 -19.84 -25.62
CA LEU A 156 -2.36 -19.51 -25.44
C LEU A 156 -2.15 -18.07 -24.93
N VAL A 157 -2.92 -17.11 -25.46
CA VAL A 157 -2.87 -15.71 -25.03
C VAL A 157 -3.41 -15.58 -23.60
N VAL A 158 -4.48 -16.31 -23.26
CA VAL A 158 -5.03 -16.34 -21.89
C VAL A 158 -4.02 -16.91 -20.88
N ALA A 159 -3.28 -17.95 -21.25
CA ALA A 159 -2.23 -18.51 -20.39
C ALA A 159 -1.10 -17.50 -20.15
N GLU A 160 -0.73 -16.72 -21.17
CA GLU A 160 0.25 -15.63 -21.05
C GLU A 160 -0.27 -14.48 -20.17
N ILE A 161 -1.51 -14.03 -20.39
CA ILE A 161 -2.19 -13.04 -19.55
C ILE A 161 -2.16 -13.48 -18.08
N SER A 162 -2.51 -14.74 -17.80
CA SER A 162 -2.54 -15.28 -16.43
C SER A 162 -1.17 -15.19 -15.74
N LYS A 163 -0.09 -15.57 -16.44
CA LYS A 163 1.29 -15.47 -15.93
C LYS A 163 1.73 -14.02 -15.69
N ILE A 164 1.24 -13.08 -16.50
CA ILE A 164 1.51 -11.66 -16.29
C ILE A 164 0.77 -11.16 -15.04
N LEU A 165 -0.52 -11.51 -14.91
CA LEU A 165 -1.35 -11.12 -13.77
C LEU A 165 -0.80 -11.60 -12.43
N GLU A 166 -0.20 -12.80 -12.36
CA GLU A 166 0.45 -13.32 -11.15
C GLU A 166 1.60 -12.41 -10.64
N ARG A 167 2.19 -11.60 -11.51
CA ARG A 167 3.23 -10.62 -11.15
C ARG A 167 2.67 -9.25 -10.79
N VAL A 168 1.38 -9.01 -11.03
CA VAL A 168 0.71 -7.76 -10.67
C VAL A 168 0.29 -7.82 -9.21
N HIS A 169 0.85 -6.93 -8.40
CA HIS A 169 0.44 -6.82 -7.00
C HIS A 169 -0.91 -6.11 -6.86
N ASP A 170 -1.51 -6.22 -5.68
CA ASP A 170 -2.80 -5.59 -5.37
C ASP A 170 -2.68 -4.06 -5.32
N LEU A 171 -2.76 -3.43 -6.51
CA LEU A 171 -2.58 -2.01 -6.70
C LEU A 171 -3.59 -1.20 -5.88
N GLU A 172 -4.86 -1.61 -5.81
CA GLU A 172 -5.86 -0.88 -5.02
C GLU A 172 -5.46 -0.75 -3.54
N ARG A 173 -5.01 -1.86 -2.92
CA ARG A 173 -4.57 -1.83 -1.51
C ARG A 173 -3.24 -1.12 -1.34
N ILE A 174 -2.33 -1.22 -2.30
CA ILE A 174 -1.06 -0.49 -2.27
C ILE A 174 -1.32 1.02 -2.34
N LEU A 175 -2.16 1.48 -3.27
CA LEU A 175 -2.55 2.88 -3.41
C LEU A 175 -3.26 3.40 -2.16
N TYR A 176 -4.12 2.59 -1.54
CA TYR A 176 -4.72 2.93 -0.25
C TYR A 176 -3.65 3.16 0.82
N ARG A 177 -2.68 2.24 1.00
CA ARG A 177 -1.60 2.43 1.97
C ARG A 177 -0.74 3.65 1.66
N LEU A 178 -0.43 3.86 0.38
CA LEU A 178 0.37 5.01 -0.07
C LEU A 178 -0.32 6.34 0.24
N HIS A 179 -1.65 6.37 0.17
CA HIS A 179 -2.44 7.59 0.32
C HIS A 179 -2.89 7.87 1.76
N PHE A 180 -3.17 6.82 2.55
CA PHE A 180 -3.79 6.91 3.87
C PHE A 180 -2.88 6.49 5.05
N CYS A 181 -1.76 5.81 4.78
CA CYS A 181 -0.84 5.31 5.81
C CYS A 181 0.54 5.97 5.69
N ALA A 182 1.45 5.63 6.62
CA ALA A 182 2.86 5.97 6.49
C ALA A 182 3.45 5.21 5.29
N ALA A 183 3.55 5.91 4.17
CA ALA A 183 3.96 5.35 2.89
C ALA A 183 5.46 4.97 2.91
N SER A 184 5.81 3.82 2.31
CA SER A 184 7.18 3.30 2.32
C SER A 184 7.71 3.04 0.91
N THR A 185 9.04 2.95 0.79
CA THR A 185 9.74 2.56 -0.44
C THR A 185 9.21 1.24 -1.01
N LYS A 186 8.77 0.33 -0.15
CA LYS A 186 8.21 -0.97 -0.57
C LYS A 186 6.95 -0.78 -1.42
N GLU A 187 6.03 0.10 -1.05
CA GLU A 187 4.84 0.37 -1.87
C GLU A 187 5.23 0.86 -3.26
N LEU A 188 6.21 1.77 -3.36
CA LEU A 188 6.66 2.29 -4.65
C LEU A 188 7.28 1.21 -5.55
N LEU A 189 8.10 0.32 -4.97
CA LEU A 189 8.67 -0.81 -5.70
C LEU A 189 7.59 -1.79 -6.19
N LEU A 190 6.56 -2.04 -5.38
CA LEU A 190 5.43 -2.90 -5.78
C LEU A 190 4.57 -2.26 -6.87
N ILE A 191 4.37 -0.93 -6.83
CA ILE A 191 3.70 -0.19 -7.91
C ILE A 191 4.53 -0.33 -9.18
N HIS A 192 5.83 -0.07 -9.10
CA HIS A 192 6.75 -0.14 -10.25
C HIS A 192 6.73 -1.52 -10.93
N SER A 193 6.92 -2.60 -10.17
CA SER A 193 6.91 -3.97 -10.72
C SER A 193 5.56 -4.32 -11.35
N SER A 194 4.46 -3.89 -10.72
CA SER A 194 3.10 -4.08 -11.24
C SER A 194 2.88 -3.33 -12.55
N LEU A 195 3.31 -2.07 -12.64
CA LEU A 195 3.19 -1.27 -13.86
C LEU A 195 3.99 -1.88 -15.02
N LYS A 196 5.21 -2.40 -14.75
CA LYS A 196 5.99 -3.12 -15.77
C LYS A 196 5.32 -4.42 -16.23
N ALA A 197 4.62 -5.12 -15.34
CA ALA A 197 3.82 -6.28 -15.72
C ALA A 197 2.60 -5.86 -16.57
N VAL A 198 1.90 -4.79 -16.19
CA VAL A 198 0.77 -4.25 -16.96
C VAL A 198 1.21 -3.76 -18.35
N GLU A 199 2.39 -3.15 -18.48
CA GLU A 199 2.95 -2.75 -19.79
C GLU A 199 3.06 -3.95 -20.75
N GLN A 200 3.44 -5.12 -20.25
CA GLN A 200 3.50 -6.37 -21.02
C GLN A 200 2.11 -6.93 -21.36
N LEU A 201 1.08 -6.60 -20.56
CA LEU A 201 -0.29 -7.06 -20.77
C LEU A 201 -0.97 -6.35 -21.95
N VAL A 202 -0.74 -5.04 -22.10
CA VAL A 202 -1.35 -4.18 -23.13
C VAL A 202 -1.26 -4.76 -24.55
N PRO A 203 -0.08 -5.17 -25.08
CA PRO A 203 0.02 -5.65 -26.46
C PRO A 203 -0.76 -6.94 -26.73
N LEU A 204 -1.00 -7.78 -25.72
CA LEU A 204 -1.78 -9.01 -25.88
C LEU A 204 -3.23 -8.76 -26.27
N PHE A 205 -3.76 -7.57 -25.95
CA PHE A 205 -5.15 -7.24 -26.23
C PHE A 205 -5.43 -6.87 -27.69
N VAL A 206 -4.39 -6.66 -28.51
CA VAL A 206 -4.52 -6.50 -29.97
C VAL A 206 -5.18 -7.75 -30.60
N HIS A 207 -5.10 -8.90 -29.94
CA HIS A 207 -5.71 -10.14 -30.39
C HIS A 207 -7.24 -10.22 -30.19
N PHE A 208 -7.86 -9.29 -29.45
CA PHE A 208 -9.29 -9.28 -29.16
C PHE A 208 -9.98 -8.09 -29.82
N LYS A 209 -10.93 -8.38 -30.72
CA LYS A 209 -11.68 -7.38 -31.50
C LYS A 209 -13.11 -7.25 -31.01
N CYS A 210 -13.30 -6.83 -29.77
CA CYS A 210 -14.62 -6.47 -29.22
C CYS A 210 -14.54 -5.10 -28.54
N ASP A 211 -15.68 -4.45 -28.32
CA ASP A 211 -15.68 -3.12 -27.70
C ASP A 211 -15.25 -3.17 -26.24
N GLU A 212 -15.55 -4.26 -25.53
CA GLU A 212 -15.10 -4.47 -24.16
C GLU A 212 -13.57 -4.55 -24.05
N SER A 213 -12.87 -5.21 -24.99
CA SER A 213 -11.40 -5.23 -24.99
C SER A 213 -10.80 -3.83 -25.19
N LYS A 214 -11.45 -2.98 -26.01
CA LYS A 214 -11.07 -1.57 -26.17
C LYS A 214 -11.35 -0.74 -24.91
N LYS A 215 -12.44 -1.00 -24.19
CA LYS A 215 -12.70 -0.33 -22.91
C LYS A 215 -11.65 -0.69 -21.86
N LEU A 216 -11.23 -1.96 -21.79
CA LEU A 216 -10.26 -2.43 -20.81
C LEU A 216 -8.86 -1.85 -21.02
N ILE A 217 -8.35 -1.89 -22.25
CA ILE A 217 -6.97 -1.47 -22.56
C ILE A 217 -6.90 -0.13 -23.30
N GLY A 218 -7.82 0.14 -24.23
CA GLY A 218 -7.84 1.41 -24.97
C GLY A 218 -8.17 2.63 -24.11
N ALA A 219 -8.77 2.43 -22.94
CA ALA A 219 -8.99 3.49 -21.95
C ALA A 219 -7.82 3.64 -20.96
N LEU A 220 -6.80 2.77 -21.00
CA LEU A 220 -5.60 2.94 -20.20
C LEU A 220 -4.81 4.13 -20.74
N PRO A 221 -4.67 5.21 -19.98
CA PRO A 221 -3.80 6.31 -20.37
C PRO A 221 -2.34 5.83 -20.39
N ASP A 222 -1.48 6.54 -21.11
CA ASP A 222 -0.05 6.28 -21.09
C ASP A 222 0.51 6.46 -19.67
N PHE A 223 1.16 5.40 -19.16
CA PHE A 223 1.80 5.36 -17.84
C PHE A 223 3.31 5.13 -17.94
N SER A 224 3.89 5.20 -19.14
CA SER A 224 5.33 5.06 -19.37
C SER A 224 6.13 6.10 -18.59
N SER A 225 5.65 7.35 -18.53
CA SER A 225 6.26 8.44 -17.76
C SER A 225 6.41 8.12 -16.27
N LEU A 226 5.43 7.42 -15.69
CA LEU A 226 5.46 6.99 -14.29
C LEU A 226 6.45 5.84 -14.07
N ILE A 227 6.52 4.89 -15.01
CA ILE A 227 7.55 3.83 -15.00
C ILE A 227 8.94 4.47 -15.10
N HIS A 228 9.15 5.40 -16.03
CA HIS A 228 10.43 6.10 -16.21
C HIS A 228 10.82 6.91 -14.99
N LEU A 229 9.86 7.59 -14.33
CA LEU A 229 10.10 8.29 -13.08
C LEU A 229 10.64 7.33 -12.01
N LEU A 230 9.94 6.21 -11.77
CA LEU A 230 10.32 5.25 -10.76
C LEU A 230 11.63 4.53 -11.12
N ASP A 231 11.86 4.23 -12.40
CA ASP A 231 13.12 3.70 -12.91
C ASP A 231 14.29 4.67 -12.73
N TYR A 232 14.06 5.98 -12.85
CA TYR A 232 15.11 6.97 -12.66
C TYR A 232 15.46 7.14 -11.18
N GLU A 233 14.45 7.22 -10.31
CA GLU A 233 14.62 7.58 -8.90
C GLU A 233 15.05 6.38 -8.03
N LEU A 234 14.38 5.23 -8.16
CA LEU A 234 14.48 4.13 -7.19
C LEU A 234 15.60 3.14 -7.50
N GLU A 235 16.37 2.77 -6.49
CA GLU A 235 17.26 1.62 -6.57
C GLU A 235 16.40 0.35 -6.54
N ILE A 236 16.34 -0.38 -7.65
CA ILE A 236 15.57 -1.61 -7.76
C ILE A 236 16.45 -2.77 -7.27
N PRO A 237 16.08 -3.47 -6.18
CA PRO A 237 16.91 -4.55 -5.66
C PRO A 237 17.09 -5.65 -6.72
N SER A 238 18.34 -6.03 -7.00
CA SER A 238 18.61 -7.20 -7.83
C SER A 238 18.44 -8.47 -6.98
N VAL A 239 18.12 -9.60 -7.63
CA VAL A 239 17.86 -10.90 -6.97
C VAL A 239 19.05 -11.39 -6.10
N SER A 240 20.25 -10.84 -6.31
CA SER A 240 21.49 -11.26 -5.62
C SER A 240 22.13 -10.21 -4.72
N GLY A 241 21.49 -9.05 -4.51
CA GLY A 241 22.06 -7.99 -3.67
C GLY A 241 20.98 -7.16 -3.02
N ALA A 242 20.71 -7.41 -1.74
CA ALA A 242 19.94 -6.49 -0.91
C ALA A 242 20.79 -5.24 -0.71
N THR A 243 20.53 -4.20 -1.49
CA THR A 243 21.03 -2.86 -1.22
C THR A 243 20.04 -2.20 -0.27
N ASP A 244 20.52 -1.65 0.85
CA ASP A 244 19.69 -0.84 1.77
C ASP A 244 19.45 0.58 1.20
N ARG A 245 19.63 0.74 -0.11
CA ARG A 245 19.53 2.03 -0.80
C ARG A 245 18.11 2.20 -1.32
N ILE A 246 17.50 3.32 -0.98
CA ILE A 246 16.19 3.70 -1.52
C ILE A 246 16.34 4.28 -2.93
N PHE A 247 17.26 5.23 -3.10
CA PHE A 247 17.50 5.95 -4.36
C PHE A 247 18.76 5.48 -5.09
N LYS A 248 18.72 5.53 -6.42
CA LYS A 248 19.87 5.27 -7.29
C LYS A 248 21.00 6.27 -7.05
N LYS A 249 22.24 5.80 -7.19
CA LYS A 249 23.42 6.67 -7.15
C LYS A 249 23.37 7.68 -8.30
N GLY A 250 23.61 8.96 -7.99
CA GLY A 250 23.64 10.06 -8.94
C GLY A 250 22.32 10.86 -9.04
N VAL A 251 21.25 10.38 -8.40
CA VAL A 251 19.94 11.07 -8.42
C VAL A 251 19.90 12.22 -7.41
N HIS A 252 20.46 12.00 -6.22
CA HIS A 252 20.45 12.96 -5.13
C HIS A 252 21.88 13.24 -4.65
N PRO A 253 22.56 14.28 -5.18
CA PRO A 253 23.97 14.53 -4.90
C PRO A 253 24.32 14.67 -3.39
N GLN A 254 23.41 15.24 -2.60
CA GLN A 254 23.60 15.39 -1.15
C GLN A 254 23.51 14.04 -0.41
N ILE A 255 22.56 13.18 -0.79
CA ILE A 255 22.42 11.83 -0.25
C ILE A 255 23.64 10.99 -0.63
N ASP A 256 24.09 11.10 -1.88
CA ASP A 256 25.29 10.41 -2.36
C ASP A 256 26.55 10.85 -1.61
N ALA A 257 26.73 12.16 -1.38
CA ALA A 257 27.87 12.68 -0.64
C ALA A 257 27.91 12.17 0.82
N LEU A 258 26.76 12.07 1.48
CA LEU A 258 26.65 11.54 2.85
C LEU A 258 26.88 10.02 2.89
N ARG A 259 26.41 9.27 1.90
CA ARG A 259 26.70 7.84 1.77
C ARG A 259 28.19 7.58 1.52
N ASP A 260 28.82 8.37 0.64
CA ASP A 260 30.26 8.30 0.39
C ASP A 260 31.07 8.71 1.65
N PHE A 261 30.56 9.64 2.48
CA PHE A 261 31.14 9.96 3.79
C PHE A 261 31.08 8.77 4.74
N SER A 262 29.96 8.04 4.82
CA SER A 262 29.84 6.81 5.62
C SER A 262 30.89 5.77 5.22
N MET A 263 31.07 5.53 3.91
CA MET A 263 32.09 4.60 3.40
C MET A 263 33.52 5.04 3.77
N LYS A 264 33.81 6.34 3.71
CA LYS A 264 35.11 6.88 4.15
C LYS A 264 35.28 6.82 5.67
N GLY A 265 34.19 6.88 6.43
CA GLY A 265 34.19 6.71 7.89
C GLY A 265 34.67 5.32 8.31
N ASP A 266 34.22 4.27 7.62
CA ASP A 266 34.69 2.90 7.87
C ASP A 266 36.21 2.77 7.64
N GLN A 267 36.70 3.39 6.56
CA GLN A 267 38.14 3.43 6.26
C GLN A 267 38.92 4.20 7.34
N TRP A 268 38.38 5.34 7.80
CA TRP A 268 38.99 6.13 8.87
C TRP A 268 39.11 5.33 10.17
N LEU A 269 38.10 4.54 10.54
CA LEU A 269 38.14 3.68 11.74
C LEU A 269 39.23 2.61 11.65
N ILE A 270 39.45 2.04 10.46
CA ILE A 270 40.51 1.07 10.21
C ILE A 270 41.88 1.74 10.40
N GLU A 271 42.09 2.89 9.78
CA GLU A 271 43.34 3.66 9.88
C GLU A 271 43.60 4.14 11.31
N TYR A 272 42.57 4.60 12.00
CA TYR A 272 42.61 5.00 13.41
C TYR A 272 43.04 3.83 14.31
N GLN A 273 42.45 2.65 14.11
CA GLN A 273 42.81 1.45 14.87
C GLN A 273 44.28 1.05 14.64
N GLU A 274 44.73 0.99 13.38
CA GLU A 274 46.10 0.57 13.07
C GLU A 274 47.14 1.57 13.59
N ARG A 275 46.84 2.87 13.52
CA ARG A 275 47.68 3.91 14.12
C ARG A 275 47.83 3.71 15.64
N LEU A 276 46.73 3.47 16.35
CA LEU A 276 46.77 3.21 17.80
C LEU A 276 47.52 1.93 18.16
N LYS A 277 47.38 0.86 17.37
CA LYS A 277 48.13 -0.39 17.58
C LYS A 277 49.64 -0.16 17.52
N LEU A 278 50.09 0.68 16.58
CA LEU A 278 51.50 1.03 16.40
C LEU A 278 52.00 1.98 17.50
N GLU A 279 51.25 3.05 17.79
CA GLU A 279 51.64 4.06 18.80
C GLU A 279 51.74 3.46 20.22
N LEU A 280 50.84 2.54 20.58
CA LEU A 280 50.76 1.96 21.93
C LEU A 280 51.49 0.61 22.06
N ASP A 281 51.95 0.03 20.96
CA ASP A 281 52.48 -1.34 20.89
C ASP A 281 51.50 -2.36 21.52
N ILE A 282 50.24 -2.32 21.07
CA ILE A 282 49.15 -3.22 21.50
C ILE A 282 48.47 -3.82 20.27
N LYS A 283 49.00 -4.95 19.77
CA LYS A 283 48.46 -5.63 18.57
C LYS A 283 46.99 -6.08 18.70
N THR A 284 46.55 -6.34 19.92
CA THR A 284 45.21 -6.82 20.28
C THR A 284 44.17 -5.71 20.45
N LEU A 285 44.57 -4.43 20.32
CA LEU A 285 43.66 -3.30 20.42
C LEU A 285 42.61 -3.36 19.31
N LYS A 286 41.35 -3.14 19.67
CA LYS A 286 40.23 -3.13 18.74
C LYS A 286 39.36 -1.90 18.93
N VAL A 287 38.97 -1.25 17.83
CA VAL A 287 37.92 -0.23 17.86
C VAL A 287 36.59 -0.92 17.57
N SER A 288 35.57 -0.68 18.38
CA SER A 288 34.27 -1.36 18.26
C SER A 288 33.14 -0.42 18.64
N PHE A 289 31.92 -0.77 18.24
CA PHE A 289 30.71 0.02 18.47
C PHE A 289 29.67 -0.79 19.23
N THR A 290 28.97 -0.15 20.19
CA THR A 290 27.76 -0.70 20.79
C THR A 290 26.68 0.37 20.89
N ARG A 291 25.41 -0.02 20.69
CA ARG A 291 24.28 0.92 20.78
C ARG A 291 24.17 1.67 22.12
N ALA A 292 24.66 1.09 23.21
CA ALA A 292 24.57 1.70 24.54
C ALA A 292 25.69 2.70 24.85
N PHE A 293 26.88 2.53 24.24
CA PHE A 293 28.09 3.28 24.62
C PHE A 293 28.81 3.96 23.46
N GLY A 294 28.30 3.84 22.24
CA GLY A 294 28.93 4.43 21.08
C GLY A 294 30.16 3.66 20.62
N TYR A 295 31.08 4.37 19.96
CA TYR A 295 32.41 3.84 19.62
C TYR A 295 33.31 3.80 20.84
N TYR A 296 34.15 2.76 20.93
CA TYR A 296 35.13 2.62 22.00
C TYR A 296 36.34 1.82 21.54
N ILE A 297 37.43 2.01 22.28
CA ILE A 297 38.69 1.30 22.13
C ILE A 297 38.73 0.21 23.20
N GLU A 298 38.86 -1.03 22.78
CA GLU A 298 38.92 -2.21 23.64
C GLU A 298 40.35 -2.73 23.72
N VAL A 299 40.84 -2.89 24.95
CA VAL A 299 42.16 -3.44 25.26
C VAL A 299 42.07 -4.45 26.38
N SER A 300 43.00 -5.40 26.41
CA SER A 300 43.05 -6.39 27.49
C SER A 300 43.44 -5.72 28.80
N ARG A 301 42.88 -6.21 29.91
CA ARG A 301 43.14 -5.62 31.24
C ARG A 301 44.61 -5.69 31.65
N ALA A 302 45.36 -6.66 31.14
CA ALA A 302 46.81 -6.78 31.35
C ALA A 302 47.61 -5.67 30.65
N GLN A 303 47.06 -5.05 29.61
CA GLN A 303 47.70 -4.01 28.81
C GLN A 303 47.19 -2.61 29.12
N SER A 304 46.21 -2.46 30.02
CA SER A 304 45.65 -1.17 30.43
C SER A 304 46.69 -0.16 30.93
N ASN A 305 47.78 -0.65 31.53
CA ASN A 305 48.87 0.21 32.03
C ASN A 305 49.63 0.92 30.89
N LYS A 306 49.49 0.46 29.64
CA LYS A 306 50.07 1.10 28.46
C LYS A 306 49.19 2.23 27.90
N ILE A 307 47.98 2.41 28.44
CA ILE A 307 47.03 3.42 27.96
C ILE A 307 47.36 4.80 28.58
N PRO A 308 47.55 5.86 27.76
CA PRO A 308 47.82 7.20 28.26
C PRO A 308 46.63 7.82 29.01
N GLU A 309 46.90 8.81 29.87
CA GLU A 309 45.85 9.55 30.59
C GLU A 309 44.87 10.31 29.69
N SER A 310 45.26 10.60 28.44
CA SER A 310 44.39 11.24 27.44
C SER A 310 43.21 10.35 26.99
N PHE A 311 43.21 9.07 27.35
CA PHE A 311 42.15 8.12 27.06
C PHE A 311 41.18 8.07 28.26
N ILE A 312 39.93 8.44 28.01
CA ILE A 312 38.90 8.47 29.05
C ILE A 312 38.28 7.08 29.16
N ARG A 313 38.44 6.43 30.32
CA ARG A 313 37.85 5.10 30.57
C ARG A 313 36.32 5.18 30.62
N ARG A 314 35.64 4.35 29.81
CA ARG A 314 34.17 4.28 29.72
C ARG A 314 33.58 3.10 30.50
N GLN A 315 34.22 1.94 30.45
CA GLN A 315 33.70 0.72 31.07
C GLN A 315 34.83 -0.27 31.40
N THR A 316 34.72 -0.98 32.52
CA THR A 316 35.62 -2.08 32.89
C THR A 316 34.84 -3.40 32.83
N LEU A 317 35.36 -4.37 32.08
CA LEU A 317 34.84 -5.74 31.98
C LEU A 317 35.79 -6.72 32.70
N VAL A 318 35.40 -8.00 32.75
CA VAL A 318 36.16 -9.05 33.46
C VAL A 318 37.60 -9.16 32.90
N GLN A 319 37.77 -9.15 31.58
CA GLN A 319 39.07 -9.36 30.91
C GLN A 319 39.58 -8.15 30.11
N GLN A 320 38.77 -7.09 29.99
CA GLN A 320 39.03 -5.99 29.07
C GLN A 320 38.61 -4.65 29.68
N GLU A 321 39.17 -3.58 29.16
CA GLU A 321 38.80 -2.21 29.50
C GLU A 321 38.48 -1.43 28.22
N ARG A 322 37.49 -0.54 28.32
CA ARG A 322 36.98 0.27 27.21
C ARG A 322 37.28 1.73 27.44
N TYR A 323 37.79 2.39 26.40
CA TYR A 323 38.24 3.78 26.42
C TYR A 323 37.64 4.58 25.28
N ILE A 324 37.58 5.90 25.43
CA ILE A 324 37.29 6.86 24.37
C ILE A 324 38.41 7.89 24.32
N THR A 325 38.70 8.43 23.13
CA THR A 325 39.58 9.60 22.97
C THR A 325 38.77 10.78 22.45
N LYS A 326 39.27 12.00 22.61
CA LYS A 326 38.63 13.19 22.04
C LYS A 326 38.45 13.07 20.52
N GLU A 327 39.46 12.54 19.82
CA GLU A 327 39.42 12.32 18.37
C GLU A 327 38.32 11.33 17.95
N LEU A 328 38.19 10.20 18.65
CA LEU A 328 37.15 9.21 18.37
C LEU A 328 35.74 9.75 18.68
N GLN A 329 35.62 10.57 19.74
CA GLN A 329 34.37 11.23 20.08
C GLN A 329 33.95 12.26 19.02
N GLU A 330 34.87 13.11 18.55
CA GLU A 330 34.58 14.09 17.48
C GLU A 330 34.20 13.41 16.16
N PHE A 331 34.81 12.26 15.87
CA PHE A 331 34.43 11.43 14.72
C PHE A 331 33.02 10.86 14.88
N GLU A 332 32.72 10.28 16.04
CA GLU A 332 31.39 9.74 16.35
C GLU A 332 30.29 10.80 16.22
N GLU A 333 30.49 12.00 16.76
CA GLU A 333 29.55 13.12 16.64
C GLU A 333 29.29 13.50 15.18
N LYS A 334 30.35 13.53 14.34
CA LYS A 334 30.23 13.80 12.90
C LYS A 334 29.48 12.69 12.17
N CYS A 335 29.76 11.42 12.49
CA CYS A 335 29.07 10.27 11.91
C CYS A 335 27.59 10.28 12.26
N LEU A 336 27.23 10.46 13.54
CA LEU A 336 25.84 10.53 13.98
C LEU A 336 25.08 11.68 13.31
N PHE A 337 25.72 12.85 13.18
CA PHE A 337 25.12 13.98 12.47
C PHE A 337 24.91 13.67 10.98
N ALA A 338 25.88 13.02 10.33
CA ALA A 338 25.77 12.63 8.92
C ALA A 338 24.67 11.58 8.70
N GLU A 339 24.56 10.58 9.58
CA GLU A 339 23.50 9.55 9.53
C GLU A 339 22.11 10.13 9.74
N ASP A 340 21.92 11.01 10.75
CA ASP A 340 20.64 11.67 10.99
C ASP A 340 20.25 12.59 9.82
N THR A 341 21.24 13.31 9.25
CA THR A 341 21.03 14.15 8.07
C THR A 341 20.67 13.30 6.85
N LEU A 342 21.39 12.20 6.61
CA LEU A 342 21.13 11.27 5.51
C LEU A 342 19.70 10.74 5.60
N LYS A 343 19.30 10.24 6.77
CA LYS A 343 17.95 9.73 7.01
C LYS A 343 16.89 10.78 6.74
N LYS A 344 17.05 12.00 7.25
CA LYS A 344 16.10 13.10 6.99
C LYS A 344 16.00 13.46 5.51
N LEU A 345 17.12 13.50 4.80
CA LEU A 345 17.14 13.79 3.37
C LEU A 345 16.46 12.67 2.57
N GLU A 346 16.72 11.40 2.89
CA GLU A 346 16.06 10.26 2.27
C GLU A 346 14.54 10.24 2.54
N GLU A 347 14.11 10.49 3.77
CA GLU A 347 12.69 10.59 4.13
C GLU A 347 11.99 11.73 3.37
N ASN A 348 12.64 12.88 3.21
CA ASN A 348 12.11 14.01 2.47
C ASN A 348 12.04 13.73 0.96
N ALA A 349 13.10 13.15 0.37
CA ALA A 349 13.11 12.74 -1.02
C ALA A 349 12.03 11.69 -1.32
N LEU A 350 11.86 10.73 -0.40
CA LEU A 350 10.84 9.68 -0.53
C LEU A 350 9.44 10.27 -0.50
N ARG A 351 9.18 11.19 0.44
CA ARG A 351 7.91 11.91 0.52
C ARG A 351 7.62 12.67 -0.77
N PHE A 352 8.59 13.38 -1.31
CA PHE A 352 8.43 14.11 -2.57
C PHE A 352 8.13 13.18 -3.75
N LEU A 353 8.82 12.04 -3.85
CA LEU A 353 8.52 11.03 -4.88
C LEU A 353 7.10 10.47 -4.72
N ILE A 354 6.68 10.16 -3.50
CA ILE A 354 5.32 9.67 -3.20
C ILE A 354 4.27 10.69 -3.60
N GLU A 355 4.47 11.97 -3.29
CA GLU A 355 3.58 13.05 -3.71
C GLU A 355 3.46 13.12 -5.25
N ARG A 356 4.56 12.92 -5.98
CA ARG A 356 4.53 12.86 -7.46
C ARG A 356 3.73 11.66 -7.97
N VAL A 357 3.89 10.49 -7.36
CA VAL A 357 3.13 9.28 -7.71
C VAL A 357 1.64 9.46 -7.39
N LEU A 358 1.31 10.07 -6.25
CA LEU A 358 -0.08 10.31 -5.84
C LEU A 358 -0.80 11.34 -6.72
N LYS A 359 -0.09 12.22 -7.44
CA LYS A 359 -0.69 13.06 -8.49
C LYS A 359 -1.28 12.21 -9.62
N GLU A 360 -0.70 11.06 -9.88
CA GLU A 360 -1.17 10.07 -10.86
C GLU A 360 -2.17 9.06 -10.27
N LEU A 361 -2.73 9.31 -9.08
CA LEU A 361 -3.68 8.41 -8.45
C LEU A 361 -4.91 8.07 -9.33
N PRO A 362 -5.53 9.03 -10.07
CA PRO A 362 -6.63 8.69 -10.97
C PRO A 362 -6.23 7.71 -12.08
N LEU A 363 -5.02 7.86 -12.62
CA LEU A 363 -4.43 6.96 -13.61
C LEU A 363 -4.23 5.56 -13.00
N LEU A 364 -3.59 5.49 -11.84
CA LEU A 364 -3.30 4.24 -11.14
C LEU A 364 -4.58 3.47 -10.75
N LYS A 365 -5.63 4.19 -10.34
CA LYS A 365 -6.96 3.59 -10.07
C LYS A 365 -7.58 3.00 -11.34
N LYS A 366 -7.51 3.69 -12.48
CA LYS A 366 -7.99 3.16 -13.76
C LYS A 366 -7.24 1.89 -14.16
N ILE A 367 -5.92 1.89 -14.02
CA ILE A 367 -5.09 0.71 -14.27
C ILE A 367 -5.52 -0.46 -13.38
N ALA A 368 -5.65 -0.23 -12.07
CA ALA A 368 -6.07 -1.26 -11.13
C ALA A 368 -7.45 -1.85 -11.50
N GLN A 369 -8.41 -1.00 -11.84
CA GLN A 369 -9.76 -1.41 -12.27
C GLN A 369 -9.73 -2.25 -13.55
N SER A 370 -8.97 -1.83 -14.57
CA SER A 370 -8.84 -2.59 -15.81
C SER A 370 -8.21 -3.95 -15.55
N VAL A 371 -7.13 -4.02 -14.76
CA VAL A 371 -6.48 -5.29 -14.44
C VAL A 371 -7.42 -6.21 -13.65
N ALA A 372 -8.17 -5.68 -12.68
CA ALA A 372 -9.17 -6.45 -11.94
C ALA A 372 -10.21 -7.08 -12.88
N TRP A 373 -10.73 -6.32 -13.84
CA TRP A 373 -11.66 -6.85 -14.85
C TRP A 373 -11.03 -7.92 -15.75
N ILE A 374 -9.79 -7.70 -16.19
CA ILE A 374 -9.07 -8.68 -17.03
C ILE A 374 -8.89 -10.01 -16.29
N ASP A 375 -8.57 -9.95 -15.00
CA ASP A 375 -8.46 -11.13 -14.14
C ASP A 375 -9.82 -11.83 -13.96
N VAL A 376 -10.90 -11.07 -13.71
CA VAL A 376 -12.28 -11.60 -13.65
C VAL A 376 -12.67 -12.31 -14.94
N TYR A 377 -12.43 -11.72 -16.11
CA TYR A 377 -12.73 -12.37 -17.38
C TYR A 377 -11.90 -13.64 -17.60
N THR A 378 -10.63 -13.61 -17.20
CA THR A 378 -9.75 -14.78 -17.27
C THR A 378 -10.18 -15.86 -16.27
N ALA A 379 -10.73 -15.49 -15.12
CA ALA A 379 -11.37 -16.42 -14.18
C ALA A 379 -12.63 -17.05 -14.78
N PHE A 380 -13.50 -16.27 -15.44
CA PHE A 380 -14.67 -16.81 -16.15
C PHE A 380 -14.29 -17.83 -17.21
N VAL A 381 -13.25 -17.57 -18.00
CA VAL A 381 -12.74 -18.51 -19.00
C VAL A 381 -12.27 -19.81 -18.34
N ARG A 382 -11.48 -19.71 -17.27
CA ARG A 382 -10.92 -20.88 -16.57
C ARG A 382 -12.01 -21.75 -15.95
N ILE A 383 -12.95 -21.16 -15.23
CA ILE A 383 -14.04 -21.93 -14.62
C ILE A 383 -14.95 -22.54 -15.69
N ALA A 384 -15.26 -21.80 -16.77
CA ALA A 384 -16.08 -22.32 -17.86
C ALA A 384 -15.42 -23.50 -18.59
N GLN A 385 -14.11 -23.44 -18.82
CA GLN A 385 -13.36 -24.55 -19.43
C GLN A 385 -13.27 -25.76 -18.51
N LYS A 386 -13.01 -25.53 -17.21
CA LYS A 386 -12.85 -26.59 -16.21
C LYS A 386 -14.15 -27.36 -15.99
N GLU A 387 -15.27 -26.64 -15.86
CA GLU A 387 -16.57 -27.22 -15.47
C GLU A 387 -17.52 -27.41 -16.68
N GLY A 388 -17.08 -27.07 -17.89
CA GLY A 388 -17.86 -27.27 -19.12
C GLY A 388 -19.07 -26.33 -19.26
N TYR A 389 -18.96 -25.08 -18.76
CA TYR A 389 -20.07 -24.11 -18.84
C TYR A 389 -20.28 -23.57 -20.26
N VAL A 390 -21.54 -23.27 -20.56
CA VAL A 390 -21.98 -22.72 -21.84
C VAL A 390 -22.49 -21.30 -21.66
N CYS A 391 -22.34 -20.47 -22.70
CA CYS A 391 -22.88 -19.11 -22.68
C CYS A 391 -24.42 -19.17 -22.66
N PRO A 392 -25.09 -18.55 -21.68
CA PRO A 392 -26.54 -18.43 -21.69
C PRO A 392 -27.00 -17.48 -22.80
N LYS A 393 -28.28 -17.62 -23.20
CA LYS A 393 -28.91 -16.85 -24.28
C LYS A 393 -29.54 -15.57 -23.78
#